data_AF-A0A7W1UKY3-F1
#
_entry.id   AF-A0A7W1UKY3-F1
#
_cell.length_a   1.000
_cell.length_b   1.000
_cell.length_c   1.000
_cell.angle_alpha   90.00
_cell.angle_beta   90.00
_cell.angle_gamma   90.00
#
_symmetry.space_group_name_H-M   'P 1'
#
loop_
_entity.id
_entity.type
_entity.pdbx_description
1 polymer ?
#
loop_
_entity_poly.entity_id
_entity_poly.type
_entity_poly.pdbx_seq_one_letter_code
_entity_poly.pdbx_strand_id
1 'polypeptide(L)'
;RAKFNGLADGEMITALYRASQAGVRIELIVRGICSLRPGVVGLSENIRVFSILGRFLEHSRIFCFANDGEPEYFIGSADWRTRNLSNRIEVAVPVRDPAHRARLDKILQEDLDNPRAWELGADGSYYQRPEIAPRGAQLSS
;
A
#
# COMPACT_ATOMS: atom_id res chain seq x y z
N ARG A 1 0.09 -5.39 -3.95
CA ARG A 1 0.47 -4.65 -2.73
C ARG A 1 1.58 -3.67 -3.09
N ALA A 2 1.59 -2.46 -2.53
CA ALA A 2 2.66 -1.50 -2.78
C ALA A 2 2.92 -0.61 -1.56
N LYS A 3 4.18 -0.24 -1.32
CA LYS A 3 4.63 0.69 -0.27
C LYS A 3 5.49 1.77 -0.90
N PHE A 4 5.20 3.05 -0.61
CA PHE A 4 5.96 4.21 -1.08
C PHE A 4 5.53 5.50 -0.36
N ASN A 5 6.13 6.65 -0.67
CA ASN A 5 5.91 7.88 0.12
C ASN A 5 4.75 8.76 -0.36
N GLY A 6 4.33 8.67 -1.62
CA GLY A 6 3.21 9.47 -2.10
C GLY A 6 2.58 8.99 -3.41
N LEU A 7 1.27 9.17 -3.50
CA LEU A 7 0.42 8.88 -4.67
C LEU A 7 -0.31 10.16 -5.06
N ALA A 8 0.07 10.78 -6.17
CA ALA A 8 -0.61 11.97 -6.69
C ALA A 8 -0.61 12.06 -8.23
N ASP A 9 -0.13 11.02 -8.91
CA ASP A 9 -0.17 10.97 -10.36
C ASP A 9 -1.55 10.55 -10.88
N GLY A 10 -2.14 11.34 -11.78
CA GLY A 10 -3.51 11.12 -12.27
C GLY A 10 -3.67 9.89 -13.15
N GLU A 11 -2.66 9.57 -13.99
CA GLU A 11 -2.71 8.39 -14.85
C GLU A 11 -2.58 7.11 -14.02
N MET A 12 -1.65 7.10 -13.05
CA MET A 12 -1.50 5.98 -12.12
C MET A 12 -2.78 5.75 -11.30
N ILE A 13 -3.38 6.81 -10.76
CA ILE A 13 -4.65 6.70 -10.01
C ILE A 13 -5.77 6.14 -10.88
N THR A 14 -5.87 6.60 -12.13
CA THR A 14 -6.86 6.10 -13.09
C THR A 14 -6.65 4.61 -13.39
N ALA A 15 -5.39 4.17 -13.55
CA ALA A 15 -5.06 2.75 -13.74
C ALA A 15 -5.44 1.91 -12.52
N LEU A 16 -5.19 2.39 -11.30
CA LEU A 16 -5.58 1.71 -10.07
C LEU A 16 -7.10 1.57 -9.93
N TYR A 17 -7.87 2.61 -10.29
CA TYR A 17 -9.33 2.53 -10.31
C TYR A 17 -9.84 1.49 -11.32
N ARG A 18 -9.30 1.47 -12.55
CA ARG A 18 -9.66 0.46 -13.55
C ARG A 18 -9.37 -0.96 -13.06
N ALA A 19 -8.21 -1.16 -12.43
CA ALA A 19 -7.86 -2.45 -11.85
C ALA A 19 -8.83 -2.85 -10.72
N SER A 20 -9.18 -1.92 -9.84
CA SER A 20 -10.18 -2.15 -8.79
C SER A 20 -11.55 -2.52 -9.38
N GLN A 21 -12.02 -1.80 -10.41
CA GLN A 21 -13.27 -2.10 -11.12
C GLN A 21 -13.26 -3.48 -11.78
N ALA A 22 -12.09 -3.96 -12.20
CA ALA A 22 -11.89 -5.31 -12.73
C ALA A 22 -11.78 -6.39 -11.64
N GLY A 23 -11.97 -6.05 -10.35
CA GLY A 23 -11.91 -6.99 -9.24
C GLY A 23 -10.54 -7.18 -8.61
N VAL A 24 -9.51 -6.42 -9.04
CA VAL A 24 -8.16 -6.54 -8.46
C VAL A 24 -8.14 -5.95 -7.05
N ARG A 25 -7.75 -6.77 -6.07
CA ARG A 25 -7.47 -6.31 -4.71
C ARG A 25 -6.16 -5.54 -4.65
N ILE A 26 -6.22 -4.30 -4.16
CA ILE A 26 -5.10 -3.37 -4.11
C ILE A 26 -4.93 -2.87 -2.67
N GLU A 27 -3.76 -3.09 -2.12
CA GLU A 27 -3.39 -2.60 -0.79
C GLU A 27 -2.15 -1.71 -0.92
N LEU A 28 -2.30 -0.45 -0.50
CA LEU A 28 -1.30 0.60 -0.63
C LEU A 28 -0.87 1.06 0.76
N ILE A 29 0.44 1.13 1.00
CA ILE A 29 1.04 1.74 2.17
C ILE A 29 1.67 3.06 1.70
N VAL A 30 0.97 4.17 1.94
CA VAL A 30 1.36 5.51 1.49
C VAL A 30 1.55 6.41 2.70
N ARG A 31 2.80 6.76 2.99
CA ARG A 31 3.14 7.55 4.19
C ARG A 31 2.70 9.03 4.09
N GLY A 32 2.92 9.64 2.94
CA GLY A 32 2.72 11.07 2.71
C GLY A 32 1.44 11.36 1.92
N ILE A 33 1.57 12.24 0.93
CA ILE A 33 0.43 12.71 0.12
C ILE A 33 -0.21 11.53 -0.63
N CYS A 34 -1.53 11.39 -0.50
CA CYS A 34 -2.34 10.45 -1.28
C CYS A 34 -3.58 11.18 -1.84
N SER A 35 -3.68 11.32 -3.16
CA SER A 35 -4.82 11.91 -3.84
C SER A 35 -5.85 10.87 -4.30
N LEU A 36 -5.55 9.56 -4.15
CA LEU A 36 -6.49 8.48 -4.41
C LEU A 36 -7.54 8.41 -3.30
N ARG A 37 -8.80 8.17 -3.67
CA ARG A 37 -9.93 7.98 -2.77
C ARG A 37 -10.32 6.49 -2.72
N PRO A 38 -9.98 5.75 -1.66
CA PRO A 38 -10.31 4.32 -1.53
C PRO A 38 -11.78 4.09 -1.14
N GLY A 39 -12.29 2.88 -1.35
CA GLY A 39 -13.60 2.44 -0.84
C GLY A 39 -14.83 3.08 -1.50
N VAL A 40 -14.68 3.72 -2.66
CA VAL A 40 -15.81 4.31 -3.40
C VAL A 40 -16.50 3.24 -4.24
N VAL A 41 -17.81 3.05 -4.00
CA VAL A 41 -18.63 2.07 -4.72
C VAL A 41 -18.54 2.25 -6.25
N GLY A 42 -18.30 1.16 -6.97
CA GLY A 42 -18.14 1.16 -8.42
C GLY A 42 -16.84 1.76 -8.96
N LEU A 43 -15.90 2.18 -8.08
CA LEU A 43 -14.64 2.82 -8.49
C LEU A 43 -13.41 2.23 -7.78
N SER A 44 -13.43 2.15 -6.45
CA SER A 44 -12.25 1.83 -5.63
C SER A 44 -12.55 0.92 -4.43
N GLU A 45 -13.64 0.15 -4.49
CA GLU A 45 -14.06 -0.81 -3.45
C GLU A 45 -12.98 -1.83 -3.07
N ASN A 46 -12.13 -2.19 -4.03
CA ASN A 46 -11.06 -3.16 -3.83
C ASN A 46 -9.73 -2.51 -3.45
N ILE A 47 -9.71 -1.19 -3.22
CA ILE A 47 -8.50 -0.43 -2.85
C ILE A 47 -8.56 -0.07 -1.36
N ARG A 48 -7.52 -0.43 -0.63
CA ARG A 48 -7.28 0.01 0.75
C ARG A 48 -5.96 0.77 0.82
N VAL A 49 -5.94 1.85 1.60
CA VAL A 49 -4.78 2.72 1.75
C VAL A 49 -4.46 2.88 3.23
N PHE A 50 -3.21 2.62 3.59
CA PHE A 50 -2.67 2.72 4.94
C PHE A 50 -1.53 3.70 5.00
N SER A 51 -1.39 4.40 6.13
CA SER A 51 -0.24 5.22 6.46
C SER A 51 0.34 4.77 7.79
N ILE A 52 1.65 4.56 7.81
CA ILE A 52 2.39 4.14 9.01
C ILE A 52 3.26 5.31 9.45
N LEU A 53 2.92 5.87 10.61
CA LEU A 53 3.64 6.96 11.24
C LEU A 53 4.51 6.36 12.35
N GLY A 54 5.79 6.20 12.06
CA GLY A 54 6.80 5.77 13.02
C GLY A 54 7.78 6.89 13.36
N ARG A 55 8.67 6.61 14.33
CA ARG A 55 9.83 7.46 14.64
C ARG A 55 10.78 7.61 13.46
N PHE A 56 10.87 6.58 12.62
CA PHE A 56 11.76 6.55 11.46
C PHE A 56 11.04 7.01 10.19
N LEU A 57 11.79 7.64 9.28
CA LEU A 57 11.31 7.94 7.94
C LEU A 57 11.27 6.64 7.14
N GLU A 58 10.07 6.08 6.96
CA GLU A 58 9.83 4.94 6.06
C GLU A 58 10.16 5.33 4.62
N HIS A 59 11.38 5.07 4.16
CA HIS A 59 11.84 5.51 2.83
C HIS A 59 11.86 4.40 1.76
N SER A 60 11.45 3.18 2.10
CA SER A 60 11.40 2.08 1.13
C SER A 60 10.28 2.27 0.11
N ARG A 61 10.55 1.88 -1.14
CA ARG A 61 9.53 1.66 -2.17
C ARG A 61 9.58 0.21 -2.61
N ILE A 62 8.48 -0.49 -2.38
CA ILE A 62 8.33 -1.92 -2.64
C ILE A 62 7.03 -2.09 -3.41
N PHE A 63 7.08 -2.81 -4.52
CA PHE A 63 5.90 -3.14 -5.32
C PHE A 63 5.81 -4.66 -5.45
N CYS A 64 4.62 -5.20 -5.23
CA CYS A 64 4.34 -6.63 -5.34
C CYS A 64 3.07 -6.85 -6.17
N PHE A 65 3.22 -7.57 -7.27
CA PHE A 65 2.14 -7.96 -8.18
C PHE A 65 1.91 -9.47 -8.05
N ALA A 66 0.65 -9.89 -7.86
CA ALA A 66 0.34 -11.29 -7.54
C ALA A 66 0.58 -12.26 -8.71
N ASN A 67 0.44 -11.77 -9.95
CA ASN A 67 0.77 -12.47 -11.19
C ASN A 67 0.33 -13.94 -11.20
N ASP A 68 -0.97 -14.16 -11.02
CA ASP A 68 -1.64 -15.48 -11.05
C ASP A 68 -0.98 -16.56 -10.16
N GLY A 69 -0.49 -16.16 -8.99
CA GLY A 69 0.14 -17.08 -8.03
C GLY A 69 1.67 -17.09 -8.09
N GLU A 70 2.27 -16.41 -9.06
CA GLU A 70 3.72 -16.26 -9.22
C GLU A 70 4.18 -14.82 -8.94
N PRO A 71 4.18 -14.38 -7.66
CA PRO A 71 4.30 -12.98 -7.33
C PRO A 71 5.66 -12.38 -7.72
N GLU A 72 5.59 -11.23 -8.38
CA GLU A 72 6.76 -10.44 -8.75
C GLU A 72 6.97 -9.29 -7.77
N TYR A 73 8.22 -9.11 -7.35
CA TYR A 73 8.62 -8.07 -6.40
C TYR A 73 9.58 -7.11 -7.05
N PHE A 74 9.37 -5.82 -6.80
CA PHE A 74 10.22 -4.75 -7.27
C PHE A 74 10.59 -3.83 -6.11
N ILE A 75 11.80 -3.30 -6.16
CA ILE A 75 12.23 -2.17 -5.33
C ILE A 75 12.60 -1.01 -6.25
N GLY A 76 12.48 0.22 -5.77
CA GLY A 76 12.81 1.36 -6.62
C GLY A 76 12.99 2.68 -5.89
N SER A 77 13.22 3.72 -6.68
CA SER A 77 13.45 5.10 -6.21
C SER A 77 12.22 5.99 -6.32
N ALA A 78 11.27 5.66 -7.20
CA ALA A 78 10.10 6.48 -7.50
C ALA A 78 8.98 6.36 -6.44
N ASP A 79 8.37 7.51 -6.13
CA ASP A 79 6.98 7.56 -5.68
C ASP A 79 6.05 7.69 -6.89
N TRP A 80 4.76 7.43 -6.73
CA TRP A 80 3.76 7.56 -7.79
C TRP A 80 3.22 8.99 -7.88
N ARG A 81 4.11 9.92 -8.20
CA ARG A 81 3.81 11.33 -8.44
C ARG A 81 4.29 11.71 -9.84
N THR A 82 3.59 12.62 -10.51
CA THR A 82 3.93 13.06 -11.88
C THR A 82 5.39 13.52 -12.00
N ARG A 83 5.89 14.28 -11.01
CA ARG A 83 7.29 14.72 -11.00
C ARG A 83 8.31 13.58 -10.91
N ASN A 84 7.93 12.41 -10.40
CA ASN A 84 8.77 11.23 -10.33
C ASN A 84 8.65 10.41 -11.62
N LEU A 85 7.43 10.20 -12.12
CA LEU A 85 7.18 9.31 -13.27
C LEU A 85 7.44 9.97 -14.63
N SER A 86 7.30 11.29 -14.75
CA SER A 86 7.42 12.01 -16.03
C SER A 86 8.64 12.92 -16.11
N ASN A 87 9.11 13.44 -14.98
CA ASN A 87 10.10 14.53 -14.95
C ASN A 87 11.45 14.12 -14.35
N ARG A 88 11.62 12.85 -13.96
CA ARG A 88 12.86 12.34 -13.35
C ARG A 88 13.21 10.99 -13.95
N ILE A 89 14.51 10.71 -13.98
CA ILE A 89 15.00 9.36 -14.21
C ILE A 89 14.89 8.63 -12.87
N GLU A 90 14.07 7.59 -12.85
CA GLU A 90 13.85 6.73 -11.70
C GLU A 90 14.13 5.28 -12.09
N VAL A 91 14.41 4.43 -11.11
CA VAL A 91 14.71 3.01 -11.34
C VAL A 91 13.74 2.15 -10.52
N ALA A 92 13.23 1.11 -11.15
CA ALA A 92 12.58 -0.02 -10.50
C ALA A 92 13.30 -1.30 -10.93
N VAL A 93 13.70 -2.13 -9.97
CA VAL A 93 14.49 -3.35 -10.21
C VAL A 93 13.71 -4.56 -9.72
N PRO A 94 13.58 -5.62 -10.53
CA PRO A 94 12.96 -6.85 -10.09
C PRO A 94 13.86 -7.58 -9.08
N VAL A 95 13.25 -8.12 -8.03
CA VAL A 95 13.92 -8.91 -7.01
C VAL A 95 13.63 -10.39 -7.26
N ARG A 96 14.64 -11.08 -7.81
CA ARG A 96 14.51 -12.48 -8.26
C ARG A 96 14.87 -13.50 -7.19
N ASP A 97 15.79 -13.16 -6.29
CA ASP A 97 16.23 -14.05 -5.23
C ASP A 97 15.05 -14.40 -4.28
N PRO A 98 14.74 -15.70 -4.07
CA PRO A 98 13.61 -16.10 -3.24
C PRO A 98 13.68 -15.63 -1.79
N ALA A 99 14.87 -15.59 -1.18
CA ALA A 99 15.03 -15.14 0.20
C ALA A 99 14.78 -13.64 0.33
N HIS A 100 15.22 -12.84 -0.66
CA HIS A 100 14.91 -11.42 -0.71
C HIS A 100 13.44 -11.15 -0.98
N ARG A 101 12.78 -11.91 -1.87
CA ARG A 101 11.33 -11.85 -2.08
C ARG A 101 10.57 -12.12 -0.78
N ALA A 102 10.91 -13.19 -0.07
CA ALA A 102 10.28 -13.55 1.20
C ALA A 102 10.46 -12.44 2.26
N ARG A 103 11.62 -11.79 2.29
CA ARG A 103 11.86 -10.65 3.18
C ARG A 103 11.00 -9.44 2.83
N LEU A 104 10.88 -9.09 1.55
CA LEU A 104 10.02 -7.98 1.10
C LEU A 104 8.54 -8.25 1.39
N ASP A 105 8.11 -9.50 1.19
CA ASP A 105 6.77 -9.94 1.53
C ASP A 105 6.47 -9.75 3.02
N LYS A 106 7.39 -10.21 3.88
CA LYS A 106 7.29 -10.04 5.32
C LYS A 106 7.17 -8.57 5.73
N ILE A 107 7.99 -7.67 5.15
CA ILE A 107 7.91 -6.23 5.42
C ILE A 107 6.53 -5.68 5.05
N LEU A 108 6.04 -6.00 3.85
CA LEU A 108 4.70 -5.56 3.41
C LEU A 108 3.61 -6.09 4.34
N GLN A 109 3.71 -7.35 4.77
CA GLN A 109 2.71 -7.96 5.66
C GLN A 109 2.72 -7.34 7.05
N GLU A 110 3.89 -7.15 7.65
CA GLU A 110 4.05 -6.51 8.96
C GLU A 110 3.48 -5.08 8.96
N ASP A 111 3.69 -4.35 7.86
CA ASP A 111 3.13 -3.02 7.68
C ASP A 111 1.61 -3.03 7.51
N LEU A 112 1.06 -3.96 6.72
CA LEU A 112 -0.39 -4.11 6.51
C LEU A 112 -1.12 -4.57 7.76
N ASP A 113 -0.47 -5.34 8.62
CA ASP A 113 -1.00 -5.87 9.88
C ASP A 113 -0.73 -4.94 11.08
N ASN A 114 -0.02 -3.83 10.86
CA ASN A 114 0.35 -2.91 11.93
C ASN A 114 -0.92 -2.33 12.61
N PRO A 115 -1.14 -2.61 13.91
CA PRO A 115 -2.34 -2.15 14.61
C PRO A 115 -2.37 -0.64 14.84
N ARG A 116 -1.22 0.04 14.68
CA ARG A 116 -1.09 1.49 14.79
C ARG A 116 -1.16 2.21 13.44
N ALA A 117 -1.36 1.47 12.34
CA ALA A 117 -1.54 2.07 11.03
C ALA A 117 -2.84 2.90 10.98
N TRP A 118 -2.77 4.01 10.24
CA TRP A 118 -3.91 4.82 9.88
C TRP A 118 -4.47 4.35 8.55
N GLU A 119 -5.77 4.15 8.45
CA GLU A 119 -6.46 3.79 7.20
C GLU A 119 -7.18 5.02 6.63
N LEU A 120 -6.99 5.30 5.35
CA LEU A 120 -7.69 6.37 4.64
C LEU A 120 -9.11 5.91 4.30
N GLY A 121 -10.11 6.61 4.82
CA GLY A 121 -11.51 6.37 4.52
C GLY A 121 -11.96 6.99 3.19
N ALA A 122 -13.11 6.55 2.71
CA ALA A 122 -13.74 7.08 1.50
C ALA A 122 -14.19 8.54 1.66
N ASP A 123 -14.25 9.10 2.87
CA ASP A 123 -14.54 10.51 3.12
C ASP A 123 -13.28 11.40 3.07
N GLY A 124 -12.10 10.81 2.91
CA GLY A 124 -10.82 11.51 2.92
C GLY A 124 -10.20 11.64 4.31
N SER A 125 -10.88 11.17 5.36
CA SER A 125 -10.37 11.18 6.74
C SER A 125 -9.48 9.97 6.99
N TYR A 126 -8.49 10.12 7.85
CA TYR A 126 -7.67 9.00 8.33
C TYR A 126 -8.17 8.51 9.68
N TYR A 127 -8.35 7.20 9.80
CA TYR A 127 -8.79 6.54 11.03
C TYR A 127 -7.68 5.63 11.53
N GLN A 128 -7.27 5.78 12.79
CA GLN A 128 -6.34 4.82 13.37
C GLN A 128 -7.08 3.48 13.54
N ARG A 129 -6.46 2.39 13.11
CA ARG A 129 -7.04 1.07 13.31
C ARG A 129 -7.27 0.84 14.82
N PRO A 130 -8.44 0.32 15.22
CA PRO A 130 -8.66 -0.05 16.61
C PRO A 130 -7.64 -1.14 16.98
N GLU A 131 -7.01 -0.98 18.13
CA GLU A 131 -6.14 -2.00 18.70
C GLU A 131 -7.00 -3.27 18.84
N ILE A 132 -6.63 -4.34 18.12
CA ILE A 132 -7.33 -5.62 18.26
C ILE A 132 -7.07 -6.06 19.69
N ALA A 133 -8.08 -5.94 20.56
CA ALA A 133 -8.02 -6.49 21.90
C ALA A 133 -7.56 -7.94 21.80
N PRO A 134 -6.55 -8.38 22.58
CA PRO A 134 -6.04 -9.73 22.47
C PRO A 134 -7.21 -10.71 22.63
N ARG A 135 -7.35 -11.64 21.66
CA ARG A 135 -8.29 -12.76 21.79
C ARG A 135 -7.90 -13.56 23.03
N GLY A 136 -8.55 -13.30 24.15
CA GLY A 136 -8.18 -13.94 25.43
C GLY A 136 -8.81 -13.38 26.70
N ALA A 137 -9.46 -12.22 26.69
CA ALA A 137 -10.26 -11.78 27.84
C ALA A 137 -11.69 -12.34 27.72
N GLN A 138 -11.85 -13.64 27.99
CA GLN A 138 -13.15 -14.15 28.43
C GLN A 138 -13.51 -13.40 29.71
N LEU A 139 -14.58 -12.62 29.66
CA LEU A 139 -15.27 -12.11 30.84
C LEU A 139 -15.82 -13.32 31.58
N SER A 140 -15.09 -13.78 32.59
CA SER A 140 -15.66 -14.61 33.65
C SER A 140 -16.71 -13.78 34.37
N SER A 141 -17.89 -14.41 34.49
CA SER A 141 -19.14 -13.91 35.05
C SER A 141 -19.02 -13.31 36.44
#